data_AF-I9A6F3-F1
#
_entry.id   AF-I9A6F3-F1
#
_cell.length_a   1.000
_cell.length_b   1.000
_cell.length_c   1.000
_cell.angle_alpha   90.00
_cell.angle_beta   90.00
_cell.angle_gamma   90.00
#
_symmetry.space_group_name_H-M   'P 1'
#
loop_
_entity.id
_entity.type
_entity.pdbx_description
1 polymer ?
#
loop_
_entity_poly.entity_id
_entity_poly.type
_entity_poly.pdbx_seq_one_letter_code
_entity_poly.pdbx_strand_id
1 'polypeptide(L)'
;MARRGGRPGWLREPDPLQNPIGSRLAILGAIALVIGGGAATLTGGEQPASGLPAGGAHASTPAPTPTATMPAVPVSSVNDAAELASWYHGSEGLRIRVAADVAAVRSHLAAQNGAALKPACAALGTDSAAAITAPVPPTPGARARYDAGGRDYAAAAASCAQLFDGTRIEVGVLQQRIATSLTDADREWSALAAIIGQPMATAGPSTP
;
A
#
# COMPACT_ATOMS: atom_id res chain seq x y z
N MET A 1 -23.74 -0.79 36.21
CA MET A 1 -22.77 0.31 36.38
C MET A 1 -21.90 0.38 35.13
N ALA A 2 -22.23 1.24 34.18
CA ALA A 2 -21.44 1.39 32.95
C ALA A 2 -20.17 2.19 33.28
N ARG A 3 -19.01 1.54 33.29
CA ARG A 3 -17.74 2.28 33.24
C ARG A 3 -17.71 3.00 31.90
N ARG A 4 -17.97 4.31 31.93
CA ARG A 4 -17.59 5.22 30.85
C ARG A 4 -16.06 5.13 30.76
N GLY A 5 -15.56 4.22 29.94
CA GLY A 5 -14.14 4.08 29.67
C GLY A 5 -13.67 5.37 29.02
N GLY A 6 -13.14 6.28 29.83
CA GLY A 6 -12.55 7.52 29.31
C GLY A 6 -11.39 7.18 28.39
N ARG A 7 -11.22 7.94 27.30
CA ARG A 7 -10.06 7.79 26.40
C ARG A 7 -8.77 7.80 27.23
N PRO A 8 -7.82 6.88 26.98
CA PRO A 8 -6.51 6.85 27.61
C PRO A 8 -5.84 8.22 27.59
N GLY A 9 -5.12 8.56 28.67
CA GLY A 9 -4.48 9.88 28.81
C GLY A 9 -3.51 10.21 27.67
N TRP A 10 -2.84 9.20 27.13
CA TRP A 10 -1.89 9.35 26.03
C TRP A 10 -2.51 9.68 24.66
N LEU A 11 -3.82 9.47 24.50
CA LEU A 11 -4.58 9.82 23.28
C LEU A 11 -5.22 11.21 23.37
N ARG A 12 -5.05 11.93 24.48
CA ARG A 12 -5.58 13.29 24.62
C ARG A 12 -4.62 14.26 23.95
N GLU A 13 -5.18 15.21 23.21
CA GLU A 13 -4.41 16.34 22.69
C GLU A 13 -3.71 17.03 23.90
N PRO A 14 -2.41 17.36 23.81
CA PRO A 14 -1.74 18.09 24.88
C PRO A 14 -2.50 19.39 25.16
N ASP A 15 -2.89 19.62 26.41
CA ASP A 15 -3.49 20.88 26.82
C ASP A 15 -2.45 21.99 26.59
N PRO A 16 -2.69 22.96 25.68
CA PRO A 16 -1.71 24.00 25.38
C PRO A 16 -1.39 24.88 26.59
N LEU A 17 -2.22 24.83 27.65
CA LEU A 17 -2.01 25.57 28.89
C LEU A 17 -1.17 24.79 29.93
N GLN A 18 -0.92 23.50 29.73
CA GLN A 18 -0.18 22.65 30.69
C GLN A 18 1.27 22.35 30.27
N ASN A 19 1.73 22.80 29.10
CA ASN A 19 3.08 22.50 28.62
C ASN A 19 3.91 23.77 28.31
N PRO A 20 4.47 24.46 29.33
CA PRO A 20 5.28 25.67 29.14
C PRO A 20 6.69 25.42 28.57
N ILE A 21 7.08 24.19 28.22
CA ILE A 21 8.50 23.83 27.96
C ILE A 21 8.82 23.51 26.47
N GLY A 22 7.85 23.42 25.57
CA GLY A 22 8.10 22.89 24.20
C GLY A 22 8.19 23.89 23.04
N SER A 23 7.97 25.19 23.26
CA SER A 23 7.87 26.19 22.17
C SER A 23 9.24 26.62 21.62
N ARG A 24 10.06 25.70 21.08
CA ARG A 24 11.18 26.05 20.19
C ARG A 24 11.40 24.93 19.18
N LEU A 25 11.47 25.32 17.89
CA LEU A 25 11.79 24.54 16.68
C LEU A 25 10.59 24.06 15.83
N ALA A 26 9.88 25.03 15.26
CA ALA A 26 9.30 24.84 13.93
C ALA A 26 10.27 25.46 12.91
N ILE A 27 11.23 24.66 12.42
CA ILE A 27 12.01 25.02 11.22
C ILE A 27 11.25 24.45 10.03
N LEU A 28 10.53 25.33 9.34
CA LEU A 28 9.89 25.10 8.05
C LEU A 28 10.97 24.83 6.98
N GLY A 29 11.20 23.56 6.68
CA GLY A 29 11.92 23.13 5.48
C GLY A 29 10.95 22.96 4.32
N ALA A 30 10.65 24.04 3.60
CA ALA A 30 9.91 23.98 2.35
C ALA A 30 10.85 23.49 1.23
N ILE A 31 10.67 22.24 0.77
CA ILE A 31 11.29 21.75 -0.46
C ILE A 31 10.25 21.85 -1.57
N ALA A 32 10.41 22.84 -2.43
CA ALA A 32 9.66 22.96 -3.68
C ALA A 32 10.16 21.91 -4.68
N LEU A 33 9.33 20.92 -5.00
CA LEU A 33 9.62 19.97 -6.07
C LEU A 33 9.09 20.52 -7.40
N VAL A 34 10.02 20.90 -8.28
CA VAL A 34 9.74 21.25 -9.68
C VAL A 34 9.44 19.96 -10.43
N ILE A 35 8.17 19.72 -10.75
CA ILE A 35 7.78 18.67 -11.71
C ILE A 35 7.50 19.38 -13.03
N GLY A 36 8.47 19.29 -13.94
CA GLY A 36 8.33 19.72 -15.32
C GLY A 36 7.21 18.96 -16.00
N GLY A 37 6.24 19.70 -16.53
CA GLY A 37 5.17 19.17 -17.35
C GLY A 37 5.69 18.78 -18.73
N GLY A 38 5.33 17.57 -19.16
CA GLY A 38 5.27 17.17 -20.56
C GLY A 38 3.83 16.81 -20.88
N ALA A 39 3.17 17.62 -21.71
CA ALA A 39 1.83 17.39 -22.23
C ALA A 39 1.89 16.82 -23.65
N ALA A 40 0.79 16.14 -24.02
CA ALA A 40 0.31 15.82 -25.38
C ALA A 40 0.88 14.52 -26.01
N THR A 41 0.12 13.64 -26.65
CA THR A 41 -1.24 13.72 -27.23
C THR A 41 -2.01 12.39 -27.15
N LEU A 42 -3.33 12.52 -27.00
CA LEU A 42 -4.35 11.52 -27.33
C LEU A 42 -4.49 11.40 -28.85
N THR A 43 -4.63 10.18 -29.37
CA THR A 43 -5.49 9.88 -30.53
C THR A 43 -6.18 8.53 -30.33
N GLY A 44 -7.50 8.56 -30.10
CA GLY A 44 -8.41 7.51 -30.58
C GLY A 44 -8.44 7.56 -32.12
N GLY A 45 -8.79 6.54 -32.88
CA GLY A 45 -9.91 5.61 -32.76
C GLY A 45 -10.41 5.33 -34.20
N GLU A 46 -11.31 4.36 -34.33
CA GLU A 46 -12.25 4.09 -35.46
C GLU A 46 -11.92 3.00 -36.52
N GLN A 47 -12.73 1.93 -36.46
CA GLN A 47 -13.22 1.03 -37.52
C GLN A 47 -14.01 1.81 -38.62
N PRO A 48 -14.46 1.27 -39.79
CA PRO A 48 -15.17 0.00 -40.03
C PRO A 48 -14.78 -0.67 -41.42
N ALA A 49 -15.39 -1.70 -42.03
CA ALA A 49 -16.80 -2.11 -42.17
C ALA A 49 -16.97 -3.47 -42.90
N SER A 50 -18.21 -4.00 -42.82
CA SER A 50 -18.93 -4.84 -43.81
C SER A 50 -18.53 -6.32 -43.94
N GLY A 51 -19.39 -7.33 -44.08
CA GLY A 51 -20.83 -7.48 -44.36
C GLY A 51 -21.06 -8.92 -44.89
N LEU A 52 -22.13 -9.60 -44.45
CA LEU A 52 -22.58 -10.98 -44.77
C LEU A 52 -22.92 -11.22 -46.29
N PRO A 53 -23.49 -12.38 -46.74
CA PRO A 53 -23.25 -13.83 -46.50
C PRO A 53 -23.24 -14.69 -47.82
N ALA A 54 -22.91 -15.99 -47.79
CA ALA A 54 -23.44 -16.99 -48.77
C ALA A 54 -23.20 -18.48 -48.38
N GLY A 55 -24.31 -19.19 -48.10
CA GLY A 55 -24.70 -20.52 -48.59
C GLY A 55 -23.76 -21.75 -48.61
N GLY A 56 -24.19 -22.82 -47.92
CA GLY A 56 -24.45 -24.12 -48.57
C GLY A 56 -23.64 -25.37 -48.19
N ALA A 57 -24.36 -26.35 -47.63
CA ALA A 57 -24.21 -27.82 -47.71
C ALA A 57 -23.26 -28.62 -46.77
N HIS A 58 -23.91 -29.34 -45.85
CA HIS A 58 -23.71 -30.71 -45.35
C HIS A 58 -22.31 -31.39 -45.38
N ALA A 59 -21.84 -31.81 -44.19
CA ALA A 59 -21.45 -33.19 -43.89
C ALA A 59 -21.15 -33.37 -42.38
N SER A 60 -21.75 -34.39 -41.77
CA SER A 60 -21.55 -34.81 -40.38
C SER A 60 -20.21 -35.52 -40.21
N THR A 61 -19.41 -35.08 -39.22
CA THR A 61 -18.21 -35.79 -38.73
C THR A 61 -18.13 -35.61 -37.21
N PRO A 62 -17.74 -36.63 -36.41
CA PRO A 62 -17.89 -36.62 -34.96
C PRO A 62 -16.98 -35.59 -34.27
N ALA A 63 -17.49 -34.98 -33.20
CA ALA A 63 -16.73 -34.07 -32.35
C ALA A 63 -15.49 -34.74 -31.75
N PRO A 64 -14.29 -34.13 -31.81
CA PRO A 64 -13.20 -34.56 -30.96
C PRO A 64 -13.55 -34.18 -29.52
N THR A 65 -13.50 -35.18 -28.64
CA THR A 65 -13.53 -35.06 -27.18
C THR A 65 -12.66 -33.88 -26.73
N PRO A 66 -13.14 -32.94 -25.89
CA PRO A 66 -12.25 -31.93 -25.34
C PRO A 66 -11.26 -32.63 -24.41
N THR A 67 -10.06 -32.88 -24.92
CA THR A 67 -8.89 -33.12 -24.07
C THR A 67 -8.85 -31.93 -23.12
N ALA A 68 -8.99 -32.20 -21.82
CA ALA A 68 -8.88 -31.17 -20.80
C ALA A 68 -7.53 -30.48 -21.01
N THR A 69 -7.56 -29.28 -21.61
CA THR A 69 -6.42 -28.39 -21.67
C THR A 69 -6.07 -28.09 -20.23
N MET A 70 -5.06 -28.77 -19.69
CA MET A 70 -4.46 -28.34 -18.44
C MET A 70 -4.09 -26.87 -18.63
N PRO A 71 -4.50 -25.97 -17.72
CA PRO A 71 -4.14 -24.57 -17.83
C PRO A 71 -2.62 -24.51 -17.90
N ALA A 72 -2.09 -24.03 -19.04
CA ALA A 72 -0.67 -23.81 -19.21
C ALA A 72 -0.25 -22.84 -18.11
N VAL A 73 0.59 -23.31 -17.18
CA VAL A 73 1.23 -22.43 -16.21
C VAL A 73 2.06 -21.45 -17.03
N PRO A 74 1.77 -20.13 -16.99
CA PRO A 74 2.52 -19.18 -17.78
C PRO A 74 3.99 -19.28 -17.39
N VAL A 75 4.84 -19.62 -18.36
CA VAL A 75 6.29 -19.61 -18.18
C VAL A 75 6.71 -18.15 -18.04
N SER A 76 7.09 -17.73 -16.84
CA SER A 76 7.71 -16.41 -16.63
C SER A 76 8.92 -16.30 -17.54
N SER A 77 8.92 -15.30 -18.41
CA SER A 77 10.01 -15.05 -19.34
C SER A 77 11.19 -14.39 -18.60
N VAL A 78 12.39 -14.48 -19.18
CA VAL A 78 13.57 -13.73 -18.69
C VAL A 78 13.29 -12.21 -18.71
N ASN A 79 12.45 -11.75 -19.65
CA ASN A 79 12.05 -10.35 -19.74
C ASN A 79 11.18 -9.92 -18.54
N ASP A 80 10.24 -10.77 -18.10
CA ASP A 80 9.39 -10.49 -16.93
C ASP A 80 10.22 -10.33 -15.66
N ALA A 81 11.30 -11.13 -15.51
CA ALA A 81 12.20 -11.03 -14.37
C ALA A 81 13.00 -9.72 -14.37
N ALA A 82 13.51 -9.29 -15.53
CA ALA A 82 14.24 -8.04 -15.67
C ALA A 82 13.35 -6.80 -15.44
N GLU A 83 12.13 -6.81 -16.00
CA GLU A 83 11.14 -5.76 -15.76
C GLU A 83 10.71 -5.70 -14.30
N LEU A 84 10.49 -6.86 -13.66
CA LEU A 84 10.13 -6.92 -12.24
C LEU A 84 11.25 -6.40 -11.34
N ALA A 85 12.51 -6.73 -11.64
CA ALA A 85 13.67 -6.21 -10.91
C ALA A 85 13.82 -4.69 -11.09
N SER A 86 13.65 -4.20 -12.33
CA SER A 86 13.67 -2.76 -12.63
C SER A 86 12.57 -2.00 -11.89
N TRP A 87 11.34 -2.54 -11.90
CA TRP A 87 10.22 -1.99 -11.13
C TRP A 87 10.50 -1.99 -9.62
N TYR A 88 11.07 -3.07 -9.09
CA TYR A 88 11.37 -3.17 -7.67
C TYR A 88 12.38 -2.10 -7.25
N HIS A 89 13.45 -1.92 -8.02
CA HIS A 89 14.43 -0.87 -7.74
C HIS A 89 13.83 0.53 -7.91
N GLY A 90 13.07 0.77 -8.98
CA GLY A 90 12.42 2.07 -9.23
C GLY A 90 11.40 2.48 -8.15
N SER A 91 10.79 1.51 -7.46
CA SER A 91 9.85 1.75 -6.35
C SER A 91 10.50 1.82 -4.97
N GLU A 92 11.82 1.64 -4.86
CA GLU A 92 12.53 1.52 -3.59
C GLU A 92 12.30 2.70 -2.65
N GLY A 93 12.41 3.93 -3.15
CA GLY A 93 12.23 5.12 -2.32
C GLY A 93 10.84 5.20 -1.67
N LEU A 94 9.78 4.76 -2.36
CA LEU A 94 8.43 4.70 -1.80
C LEU A 94 8.30 3.59 -0.76
N ARG A 95 8.84 2.40 -1.05
CA ARG A 95 8.82 1.27 -0.11
C ARG A 95 9.60 1.58 1.17
N ILE A 96 10.71 2.32 1.09
CA ILE A 96 11.48 2.78 2.26
C ILE A 96 10.67 3.77 3.10
N ARG A 97 9.97 4.74 2.49
CA ARG A 97 9.13 5.69 3.24
C ARG A 97 8.03 4.98 4.01
N VAL A 98 7.30 4.08 3.35
CA VAL A 98 6.28 3.24 4.03
C VAL A 98 6.91 2.46 5.18
N ALA A 99 8.07 1.83 4.97
CA ALA A 99 8.75 1.10 6.05
C ALA A 99 9.15 2.00 7.24
N ALA A 100 9.57 3.24 6.97
CA ALA A 100 9.88 4.23 8.01
C ALA A 100 8.62 4.63 8.79
N ASP A 101 7.51 4.89 8.12
CA ASP A 101 6.23 5.23 8.76
C ASP A 101 5.70 4.06 9.60
N VAL A 102 5.78 2.83 9.09
CA VAL A 102 5.42 1.61 9.83
C VAL A 102 6.24 1.48 11.11
N ALA A 103 7.56 1.70 11.02
CA ALA A 103 8.45 1.68 12.17
C ALA A 103 8.08 2.77 13.20
N ALA A 104 7.78 3.99 12.73
CA ALA A 104 7.35 5.08 13.59
C ALA A 104 6.01 4.77 14.29
N VAL A 105 5.01 4.28 13.56
CA VAL A 105 3.71 3.87 14.13
C VAL A 105 3.90 2.81 15.20
N ARG A 106 4.68 1.76 14.93
CA ARG A 106 4.98 0.70 15.91
C ARG A 106 5.65 1.25 17.16
N SER A 107 6.67 2.10 16.97
CA SER A 107 7.42 2.72 18.06
C SER A 107 6.50 3.59 18.94
N HIS A 108 5.71 4.48 18.33
CA HIS A 108 4.82 5.38 19.06
C HIS A 108 3.62 4.66 19.69
N LEU A 109 3.14 3.58 19.07
CA LEU A 109 2.10 2.73 19.66
C LEU A 109 2.62 2.02 20.91
N ALA A 110 3.82 1.44 20.85
CA ALA A 110 4.48 0.78 21.97
C ALA A 110 4.79 1.76 23.11
N ALA A 111 5.27 2.96 22.77
CA ALA A 111 5.55 4.04 23.72
C ALA A 111 4.27 4.73 24.24
N GLN A 112 3.09 4.41 23.70
CA GLN A 112 1.85 5.11 23.98
C GLN A 112 2.02 6.64 23.84
N ASN A 113 2.59 7.10 22.73
CA ASN A 113 2.82 8.53 22.48
C ASN A 113 1.82 9.03 21.42
N GLY A 114 0.64 9.47 21.86
CA GLY A 114 -0.43 9.87 20.93
C GLY A 114 -0.10 11.13 20.12
N ALA A 115 0.69 12.04 20.69
CA ALA A 115 1.11 13.27 20.02
C ALA A 115 2.01 12.98 18.81
N ALA A 116 2.90 11.99 18.91
CA ALA A 116 3.73 11.54 17.80
C ALA A 116 3.05 10.48 16.92
N LEU A 117 2.16 9.66 17.48
CA LEU A 117 1.43 8.62 16.74
C LEU A 117 0.48 9.24 15.71
N LYS A 118 -0.24 10.31 16.06
CA LYS A 118 -1.21 10.97 15.16
C LYS A 118 -0.58 11.40 13.82
N PRO A 119 0.52 12.17 13.78
CA PRO A 119 1.18 12.51 12.51
C PRO A 119 1.81 11.29 11.82
N ALA A 120 2.39 10.33 12.57
CA ALA A 120 2.94 9.11 11.96
C ALA A 120 1.89 8.28 11.22
N CYS A 121 0.67 8.20 11.76
CA CYS A 121 -0.43 7.49 11.11
C CYS A 121 -0.97 8.22 9.88
N ALA A 122 -0.92 9.56 9.86
CA ALA A 122 -1.27 10.34 8.68
C ALA A 122 -0.23 10.18 7.56
N ALA A 123 1.07 10.14 7.92
CA ALA A 123 2.16 9.84 6.99
C ALA A 123 1.98 8.44 6.37
N LEU A 124 1.79 7.42 7.22
CA LEU A 124 1.53 6.05 6.76
C LEU A 124 0.36 5.98 5.80
N GLY A 125 -0.75 6.65 6.11
CA GLY A 125 -1.92 6.69 5.22
C GLY A 125 -1.62 7.34 3.87
N THR A 126 -0.84 8.42 3.87
CA THR A 126 -0.43 9.14 2.65
C THR A 126 0.48 8.28 1.78
N ASP A 127 1.55 7.72 2.35
CA ASP A 127 2.52 6.92 1.58
C ASP A 127 1.95 5.56 1.18
N SER A 128 1.03 4.97 1.96
CA SER A 128 0.31 3.75 1.54
C SER A 128 -0.66 4.03 0.39
N ALA A 129 -1.36 5.17 0.40
CA ALA A 129 -2.19 5.58 -0.73
C ALA A 129 -1.34 5.84 -1.97
N ALA A 130 -0.18 6.50 -1.82
CA ALA A 130 0.77 6.70 -2.89
C ALA A 130 1.25 5.36 -3.48
N ALA A 131 1.56 4.37 -2.62
CA ALA A 131 1.91 3.01 -3.03
C ALA A 131 0.81 2.34 -3.87
N ILE A 132 -0.45 2.42 -3.44
CA ILE A 132 -1.58 1.83 -4.20
C ILE A 132 -1.74 2.48 -5.59
N THR A 133 -1.39 3.75 -5.74
CA THR A 133 -1.48 4.48 -7.02
C THR A 133 -0.19 4.49 -7.85
N ALA A 134 0.91 3.93 -7.32
CA ALA A 134 2.20 3.89 -7.97
C ALA A 134 2.17 2.98 -9.21
N PRO A 135 3.18 3.05 -10.10
CA PRO A 135 3.33 2.07 -11.17
C PRO A 135 3.23 0.65 -10.60
N VAL A 136 2.32 -0.14 -11.15
CA VAL A 136 2.03 -1.50 -10.67
C VAL A 136 3.15 -2.47 -11.06
N PRO A 137 3.40 -3.54 -10.28
CA PRO A 137 4.30 -4.59 -10.70
C PRO A 137 3.88 -5.21 -12.05
N PRO A 138 4.85 -5.57 -12.91
CA PRO A 138 4.57 -6.10 -14.24
C PRO A 138 4.00 -7.53 -14.20
N THR A 139 4.32 -8.32 -13.17
CA THR A 139 3.82 -9.70 -13.04
C THR A 139 2.55 -9.77 -12.18
N PRO A 140 1.55 -10.62 -12.53
CA PRO A 140 0.31 -10.75 -11.75
C PRO A 140 0.56 -11.17 -10.30
N GLY A 141 1.51 -12.08 -10.08
CA GLY A 141 1.88 -12.55 -8.74
C GLY A 141 2.46 -11.44 -7.87
N ALA A 142 3.38 -10.63 -8.41
CA ALA A 142 3.93 -9.49 -7.68
C ALA A 142 2.87 -8.42 -7.42
N ARG A 143 1.99 -8.14 -8.39
CA ARG A 143 0.89 -7.17 -8.26
C ARG A 143 -0.05 -7.55 -7.12
N ALA A 144 -0.50 -8.79 -7.08
CA ALA A 144 -1.40 -9.25 -6.02
C ALA A 144 -0.83 -9.03 -4.61
N ARG A 145 0.46 -9.31 -4.42
CA ARG A 145 1.18 -9.14 -3.16
C ARG A 145 1.39 -7.66 -2.81
N TYR A 146 1.82 -6.86 -3.78
CA TYR A 146 2.02 -5.43 -3.60
C TYR A 146 0.72 -4.73 -3.19
N ASP A 147 -0.36 -5.00 -3.92
CA ASP A 147 -1.67 -4.40 -3.66
C ASP A 147 -2.26 -4.89 -2.33
N ALA A 148 -2.09 -6.17 -1.98
CA ALA A 148 -2.54 -6.71 -0.70
C ALA A 148 -1.85 -6.01 0.47
N GLY A 149 -0.52 -5.95 0.46
CA GLY A 149 0.21 -5.27 1.53
C GLY A 149 -0.07 -3.76 1.59
N GLY A 150 -0.22 -3.10 0.44
CA GLY A 150 -0.61 -1.68 0.40
C GLY A 150 -1.99 -1.43 1.03
N ARG A 151 -2.98 -2.30 0.75
CA ARG A 151 -4.31 -2.23 1.39
C ARG A 151 -4.25 -2.47 2.89
N ASP A 152 -3.43 -3.42 3.34
CA ASP A 152 -3.30 -3.74 4.76
C ASP A 152 -2.59 -2.59 5.53
N TYR A 153 -1.58 -1.94 4.94
CA TYR A 153 -1.02 -0.71 5.52
C TYR A 153 -2.04 0.44 5.56
N ALA A 154 -2.84 0.62 4.49
CA ALA A 154 -3.92 1.61 4.48
C ALA A 154 -5.00 1.31 5.55
N ALA A 155 -5.32 0.03 5.77
CA ALA A 155 -6.24 -0.40 6.83
C ALA A 155 -5.67 -0.14 8.23
N ALA A 156 -4.36 -0.30 8.42
CA ALA A 156 -3.67 0.07 9.64
C ALA A 156 -3.76 1.59 9.90
N ALA A 157 -3.48 2.41 8.87
CA ALA A 157 -3.59 3.86 8.96
C ALA A 157 -5.02 4.33 9.28
N ALA A 158 -6.04 3.72 8.65
CA ALA A 158 -7.44 4.00 8.94
C ALA A 158 -7.83 3.64 10.38
N SER A 159 -7.40 2.46 10.86
CA SER A 159 -7.62 2.05 12.27
C SER A 159 -6.88 2.97 13.25
N CYS A 160 -5.72 3.50 12.86
CA CYS A 160 -5.00 4.46 13.67
C CYS A 160 -5.69 5.84 13.71
N ALA A 161 -6.23 6.32 12.58
CA ALA A 161 -7.03 7.55 12.56
C ALA A 161 -8.23 7.46 13.51
N GLN A 162 -8.84 6.26 13.64
CA GLN A 162 -9.93 5.99 14.58
C GLN A 162 -9.54 6.16 16.05
N LEU A 163 -8.26 6.08 16.41
CA LEU A 163 -7.82 6.40 17.78
C LEU A 163 -8.02 7.88 18.12
N PHE A 164 -8.11 8.75 17.12
CA PHE A 164 -8.11 10.21 17.26
C PHE A 164 -9.43 10.88 16.84
N ASP A 165 -10.23 10.26 16.00
CA ASP A 165 -11.46 10.82 15.42
C ASP A 165 -12.70 10.84 16.35
N GLY A 166 -12.58 10.27 17.54
CA GLY A 166 -13.68 10.21 18.51
C GLY A 166 -14.67 9.05 18.29
N THR A 167 -14.31 8.07 17.47
CA THR A 167 -15.05 6.80 17.37
C THR A 167 -15.17 6.11 18.73
N ARG A 168 -16.25 5.33 18.89
CA ARG A 168 -16.55 4.60 20.14
C ARG A 168 -15.96 3.20 20.19
N ILE A 169 -15.00 2.89 19.31
CA ILE A 169 -14.33 1.59 19.30
C ILE A 169 -13.36 1.57 20.48
N GLU A 170 -13.33 0.43 21.19
CA GLU A 170 -12.43 0.23 22.32
C GLU A 170 -10.97 0.33 21.86
N VAL A 171 -10.13 1.02 22.65
CA VAL A 171 -8.76 1.34 22.22
C VAL A 171 -7.93 0.08 22.04
N GLY A 172 -8.05 -0.91 22.93
CA GLY A 172 -7.38 -2.21 22.79
C GLY A 172 -7.74 -2.90 21.48
N VAL A 173 -9.01 -2.90 21.08
CA VAL A 173 -9.46 -3.40 19.77
C VAL A 173 -8.79 -2.66 18.61
N LEU A 174 -8.69 -1.32 18.66
CA LEU A 174 -8.03 -0.54 17.60
C LEU A 174 -6.53 -0.82 17.55
N GLN A 175 -5.84 -0.88 18.70
CA GLN A 175 -4.42 -1.23 18.76
C GLN A 175 -4.15 -2.62 18.17
N GLN A 176 -5.02 -3.60 18.49
CA GLN A 176 -4.93 -4.94 17.92
C GLN A 176 -5.13 -4.93 16.40
N ARG A 177 -6.12 -4.20 15.88
CA ARG A 177 -6.36 -4.07 14.43
C ARG A 177 -5.19 -3.44 13.70
N ILE A 178 -4.60 -2.39 14.27
CA ILE A 178 -3.40 -1.76 13.73
C ILE A 178 -2.27 -2.79 13.67
N ALA A 179 -1.96 -3.47 14.78
CA ALA A 179 -0.88 -4.45 14.85
C ALA A 179 -1.08 -5.60 13.85
N THR A 180 -2.30 -6.15 13.76
CA THR A 180 -2.63 -7.22 12.81
C THR A 180 -2.45 -6.74 11.37
N SER A 181 -3.02 -5.59 11.00
CA SER A 181 -2.94 -5.09 9.63
C SER A 181 -1.50 -4.76 9.22
N LEU A 182 -0.69 -4.18 10.12
CA LEU A 182 0.74 -3.96 9.86
C LEU A 182 1.51 -5.28 9.68
N THR A 183 1.13 -6.34 10.40
CA THR A 183 1.77 -7.66 10.29
C THR A 183 1.38 -8.37 9.00
N ASP A 184 0.12 -8.29 8.61
CA ASP A 184 -0.38 -8.84 7.34
C ASP A 184 0.28 -8.12 6.15
N ALA A 185 0.40 -6.80 6.21
CA ALA A 185 1.08 -6.02 5.20
C ALA A 185 2.55 -6.41 5.04
N ASP A 186 3.28 -6.52 6.16
CA ASP A 186 4.68 -6.98 6.16
C ASP A 186 4.81 -8.38 5.56
N ARG A 187 3.86 -9.29 5.85
CA ARG A 187 3.86 -10.64 5.27
C ARG A 187 3.76 -10.58 3.75
N GLU A 188 2.85 -9.77 3.22
CA GLU A 188 2.65 -9.68 1.77
C GLU A 188 3.83 -9.02 1.06
N TRP A 189 4.39 -7.95 1.63
CA TRP A 189 5.56 -7.28 1.04
C TRP A 189 6.85 -8.07 1.22
N SER A 190 6.97 -8.87 2.28
CA SER A 190 8.06 -9.86 2.42
C SER A 190 7.94 -10.98 1.38
N ALA A 191 6.72 -11.49 1.14
CA ALA A 191 6.49 -12.48 0.09
C ALA A 191 6.76 -11.92 -1.31
N LEU A 192 6.43 -10.64 -1.56
CA LEU A 192 6.82 -9.93 -2.77
C LEU A 192 8.34 -9.88 -2.93
N ALA A 193 9.07 -9.48 -1.89
CA ALA A 193 10.52 -9.41 -1.90
C ALA A 193 11.15 -10.79 -2.20
N ALA A 194 10.57 -11.85 -1.64
CA ALA A 194 10.97 -13.23 -1.90
C ALA A 194 10.75 -13.67 -3.36
N ILE A 195 9.63 -13.28 -4.00
CA ILE A 195 9.38 -13.55 -5.43
C ILE A 195 10.49 -12.93 -6.29
N ILE A 196 11.01 -11.78 -5.88
CA ILE A 196 11.99 -10.99 -6.63
C ILE A 196 13.43 -11.42 -6.30
N GLY A 197 13.64 -12.17 -5.21
CA GLY A 197 14.96 -12.54 -4.72
C GLY A 197 15.72 -11.35 -4.13
N GLN A 198 15.01 -10.35 -3.60
CA GLN A 198 15.57 -9.13 -3.03
C GLN A 198 15.11 -8.97 -1.58
N PRO A 199 15.82 -8.21 -0.73
CA PRO A 199 15.35 -7.92 0.61
C PRO A 199 14.11 -7.03 0.59
N MET A 200 13.23 -7.22 1.56
CA MET A 200 12.15 -6.26 1.83
C MET A 200 12.78 -4.93 2.26
N ALA A 201 12.20 -3.82 1.82
CA ALA A 201 12.62 -2.51 2.31
C ALA A 201 12.38 -2.42 3.82
N THR A 202 13.40 -2.00 4.55
CA THR A 202 13.31 -1.70 5.97
C THR A 202 13.53 -0.21 6.18
N ALA A 203 13.04 0.33 7.29
CA ALA A 203 13.49 1.63 7.75
C ALA A 203 15.03 1.57 7.88
N GLY A 204 15.72 2.56 7.30
CA GLY A 204 17.16 2.72 7.53
C GLY A 204 17.44 2.96 9.02
N PRO A 205 18.69 2.84 9.48
CA PRO A 205 19.04 3.19 10.85
C PRO A 205 18.58 4.62 11.11
N SER A 206 17.78 4.81 12.17
CA SER A 206 17.40 6.14 12.63
C SER A 206 18.67 6.88 13.01
N THR A 207 19.04 7.91 12.25
CA THR A 207 20.18 8.78 12.59
C THR A 207 19.88 9.45 13.95
N PRO A 208 20.81 9.40 14.92
CA PRO A 208 20.62 9.96 16.27
C PRO A 208 20.33 11.46 16.29
#